data_AF-A0A962DH29-F1
#
_entry.id   AF-A0A962DH29-F1
#
_cell.length_a   1.000
_cell.length_b   1.000
_cell.length_c   1.000
_cell.angle_alpha   90.00
_cell.angle_beta   90.00
_cell.angle_gamma   90.00
#
_symmetry.space_group_name_H-M   'P 1'
#
loop_
_entity.id
_entity.type
_entity.pdbx_description
1 polymer ?
#
loop_
_entity_poly.entity_id
_entity_poly.type
_entity_poly.pdbx_seq_one_letter_code
_entity_poly.pdbx_strand_id
1 'polypeptide(L)'
;LITGGTGFTIRDNTPQAVEPLLVKKVDGFGELFRQISYGEIGTSTVQSRALAGISNATLVVCMPGSPNACKTAWDKILVEQLDASHRPCNFVEHLSKIYG
;
A
#
# COMPACT_ATOMS: atom_id res chain seq x y z
N LEU A 1 -4.51 3.55 6.45
CA LEU A 1 -3.99 4.00 5.13
C LEU A 1 -3.25 5.32 5.32
N ILE A 2 -2.10 5.50 4.69
CA ILE A 2 -1.25 6.69 4.81
C ILE A 2 -0.96 7.22 3.40
N THR A 3 -1.11 8.53 3.19
CA THR A 3 -0.81 9.20 1.92
C THR A 3 0.26 10.28 2.11
N GLY A 4 1.25 10.32 1.22
CA GLY A 4 2.34 11.29 1.24
C GLY A 4 3.62 10.80 1.92
N GLY A 5 4.70 11.55 1.72
CA GLY A 5 6.01 11.27 2.32
C GLY A 5 6.76 10.08 1.72
N THR A 6 6.34 9.57 0.56
CA THR A 6 6.96 8.42 -0.13
C THR A 6 7.90 8.83 -1.27
N GLY A 7 8.10 10.13 -1.50
CA GLY A 7 9.01 10.65 -2.53
C GLY A 7 10.48 10.55 -2.13
N PHE A 8 11.32 11.42 -2.70
CA PHE A 8 12.77 11.47 -2.45
C PHE A 8 13.25 12.83 -1.95
N THR A 9 12.35 13.72 -1.53
CA THR A 9 12.73 14.96 -0.85
C THR A 9 13.15 14.67 0.58
N ILE A 10 13.86 15.61 1.22
CA ILE A 10 14.25 15.54 2.64
C ILE A 10 13.06 15.31 3.60
N ARG A 11 11.85 15.69 3.20
CA ARG A 11 10.64 15.52 4.03
C ARG A 11 9.99 14.15 3.83
N ASP A 12 10.37 13.39 2.81
CA ASP A 12 9.78 12.10 2.47
C ASP A 12 10.37 10.97 3.33
N ASN A 13 9.81 10.81 4.53
CA ASN A 13 10.29 9.85 5.52
C ASN A 13 9.29 8.72 5.82
N THR A 14 8.14 8.67 5.13
CA THR A 14 7.08 7.68 5.41
C THR A 14 7.62 6.24 5.34
N PRO A 15 8.41 5.83 4.31
CA PRO A 15 8.96 4.49 4.29
C PRO A 15 9.86 4.16 5.48
N GLN A 16 10.78 5.06 5.81
CA GLN A 16 11.71 4.90 6.92
C GLN A 16 11.01 4.84 8.28
N ALA A 17 9.91 5.58 8.44
CA ALA A 17 9.14 5.60 9.67
C ALA A 17 8.27 4.34 9.83
N VAL A 18 7.72 3.83 8.72
CA VAL A 18 6.72 2.75 8.76
C VAL A 18 7.35 1.37 8.63
N GLU A 19 8.32 1.18 7.75
CA GLU A 19 8.92 -0.13 7.46
C GLU A 19 9.44 -0.87 8.70
N PRO A 20 10.11 -0.22 9.68
CA PRO A 20 10.56 -0.89 10.90
C PRO A 20 9.44 -1.41 11.81
N LEU A 21 8.20 -0.93 11.63
CA LEU A 21 7.04 -1.31 12.44
C LEU A 21 6.30 -2.53 11.86
N LEU A 22 6.64 -2.95 10.64
CA LEU A 22 5.96 -4.04 9.94
C LEU A 22 6.52 -5.39 10.38
N VAL A 23 5.63 -6.30 10.80
CA VAL A 23 6.00 -7.69 11.13
C VAL A 23 6.10 -8.53 9.86
N LYS A 24 5.20 -8.28 8.89
CA LYS A 24 5.22 -8.92 7.58
C LYS A 24 5.12 -7.85 6.51
N LYS A 25 6.02 -7.88 5.53
CA LYS A 25 5.91 -7.02 4.35
C LYS A 25 4.91 -7.60 3.37
N VAL A 26 4.20 -6.73 2.67
CA VAL A 26 3.32 -7.07 1.54
C VAL A 26 3.94 -6.45 0.30
N ASP A 27 5.06 -7.03 -0.14
CA ASP A 27 5.89 -6.47 -1.23
C ASP A 27 5.08 -6.33 -2.53
N GLY A 28 4.16 -7.28 -2.77
CA GLY A 28 3.24 -7.28 -3.91
C GLY A 28 2.37 -6.03 -4.04
N PHE A 29 2.08 -5.30 -2.96
CA PHE A 29 1.37 -4.02 -3.06
C PHE A 29 2.21 -2.99 -3.82
N GLY A 30 3.47 -2.80 -3.41
CA GLY A 30 4.34 -1.81 -4.04
C GLY A 30 4.66 -2.18 -5.49
N GLU A 31 4.86 -3.47 -5.76
CA GLU A 31 5.11 -4.01 -7.11
C GLU A 31 3.92 -3.78 -8.04
N LEU A 32 2.73 -4.26 -7.66
CA LEU A 32 1.52 -4.10 -8.47
C LEU A 32 1.14 -2.63 -8.64
N PHE A 33 1.25 -1.83 -7.57
CA PHE A 33 1.01 -0.39 -7.64
C PHE A 33 1.92 0.29 -8.67
N ARG A 34 3.21 -0.02 -8.67
CA ARG A 34 4.16 0.55 -9.65
C ARG A 34 3.92 0.02 -11.06
N GLN A 35 3.52 -1.24 -11.22
CA GLN A 35 3.15 -1.79 -12.53
C GLN A 35 1.94 -1.06 -13.12
N ILE A 36 0.87 -0.87 -12.34
CA ILE A 36 -0.33 -0.13 -12.79
C ILE A 36 0.03 1.33 -13.04
N SER A 37 0.74 1.97 -12.12
CA SER A 37 1.18 3.37 -12.25
C SER A 37 2.06 3.58 -13.47
N TYR A 38 2.91 2.61 -13.85
CA TYR A 38 3.68 2.71 -15.10
C TYR A 38 2.77 2.85 -16.32
N GLY A 39 1.64 2.16 -16.36
CA GLY A 39 0.64 2.30 -17.42
C GLY A 39 -0.04 3.69 -17.45
N GLU A 40 -0.12 4.37 -16.31
CA GLU A 40 -0.83 5.65 -16.17
C GLU A 40 0.11 6.87 -16.30
N ILE A 41 1.32 6.79 -15.73
CA ILE A 41 2.26 7.91 -15.58
C ILE A 41 3.68 7.60 -16.08
N GLY A 42 3.88 6.43 -16.69
CA GLY A 42 5.17 6.00 -17.23
C GLY A 42 6.26 5.89 -16.17
N THR A 43 7.48 6.29 -16.54
CA THR A 43 8.67 6.20 -15.67
C THR A 43 8.58 7.07 -14.41
N SER A 44 7.65 8.03 -14.35
CA SER A 44 7.38 8.82 -13.15
C SER A 44 7.06 7.95 -11.93
N THR A 45 6.57 6.72 -12.14
CA THR A 45 6.33 5.76 -11.05
C THR A 45 7.56 5.44 -10.21
N VAL A 46 8.79 5.61 -10.73
CA VAL A 46 10.05 5.38 -10.00
C VAL A 46 10.24 6.41 -8.88
N GLN A 47 9.61 7.58 -8.97
CA GLN A 47 9.71 8.67 -7.98
C GLN A 47 8.92 8.42 -6.69
N SER A 48 8.37 7.21 -6.49
CA SER A 48 7.66 6.87 -5.26
C SER A 48 8.02 5.50 -4.70
N ARG A 49 8.13 5.48 -3.37
CA ARG A 49 8.45 4.32 -2.53
C ARG A 49 7.20 3.82 -1.81
N ALA A 50 6.12 3.56 -2.55
CA ALA A 50 4.90 2.95 -2.02
C ALA A 50 5.20 1.57 -1.42
N LEU A 51 4.66 1.30 -0.23
CA LEU A 51 4.89 0.06 0.51
C LEU A 51 3.67 -0.33 1.35
N ALA A 52 3.54 -1.60 1.66
CA ALA A 52 2.55 -2.09 2.61
C ALA A 52 3.12 -3.21 3.48
N GLY A 53 2.45 -3.45 4.60
CA GLY A 53 2.74 -4.57 5.49
C GLY A 53 1.66 -4.77 6.53
N ILE A 54 1.84 -5.80 7.34
CA ILE A 54 0.94 -6.15 8.43
C ILE A 54 1.73 -6.10 9.74
N SER A 55 1.13 -5.47 10.74
CA SER A 55 1.62 -5.45 12.12
C SER A 55 0.42 -5.50 13.07
N ASN A 56 0.46 -6.34 14.11
CA ASN A 56 -0.64 -6.49 15.07
C ASN A 56 -2.04 -6.63 14.42
N ALA A 57 -2.19 -7.57 13.49
CA ALA A 57 -3.41 -7.77 12.68
C ALA A 57 -3.96 -6.51 11.99
N THR A 58 -3.10 -5.51 11.77
CA THR A 58 -3.42 -4.24 11.12
C THR A 58 -2.69 -4.16 9.79
N LEU A 59 -3.43 -3.96 8.71
CA LEU A 59 -2.86 -3.66 7.39
C LEU A 59 -2.45 -2.18 7.35
N VAL A 60 -1.17 -1.95 7.11
CA VAL A 60 -0.59 -0.61 6.93
C VAL A 60 -0.18 -0.46 5.48
N VAL A 61 -0.68 0.59 4.82
CA VAL A 61 -0.41 0.89 3.41
C VAL A 61 0.01 2.34 3.30
N CYS A 62 1.19 2.58 2.74
CA CYS A 62 1.75 3.90 2.46
C CYS A 62 1.77 4.13 0.96
N MET A 63 1.06 5.16 0.50
CA MET A 63 0.92 5.51 -0.91
C MET A 63 1.32 6.97 -1.17
N PRO A 64 1.56 7.38 -2.44
CA PRO A 64 1.93 8.76 -2.75
C PRO A 64 0.90 9.79 -2.28
N GLY A 65 1.34 11.04 -2.15
CA GLY A 65 0.48 12.18 -1.77
C GLY A 65 -0.47 12.67 -2.87
N SER A 66 -0.29 12.20 -4.10
CA SER A 66 -1.12 12.60 -5.24
C SER A 66 -2.52 11.96 -5.13
N PRO A 67 -3.61 12.74 -5.27
CA PRO A 67 -4.96 12.19 -5.30
C PRO A 67 -5.16 11.09 -6.35
N ASN A 68 -4.54 11.22 -7.53
CA ASN A 68 -4.62 10.20 -8.58
C ASN A 68 -3.96 8.90 -8.13
N ALA A 69 -2.81 8.97 -7.48
CA ALA A 69 -2.14 7.78 -6.96
C ALA A 69 -2.95 7.09 -5.85
N CYS A 70 -3.60 7.86 -4.97
CA CYS A 70 -4.52 7.32 -3.98
C CYS A 70 -5.69 6.59 -4.63
N LYS A 71 -6.27 7.19 -5.69
CA LYS A 71 -7.33 6.57 -6.48
C LYS A 71 -6.86 5.27 -7.13
N THR A 72 -5.68 5.25 -7.76
CA THR A 72 -5.09 4.04 -8.34
C THR A 72 -4.90 2.95 -7.28
N ALA A 73 -4.32 3.27 -6.12
CA ALA A 73 -4.14 2.31 -5.04
C ALA A 73 -5.48 1.76 -4.52
N TRP A 74 -6.50 2.61 -4.36
CA TRP A 74 -7.81 2.21 -3.89
C TRP A 74 -8.59 1.38 -4.92
N ASP A 75 -8.88 1.98 -6.08
CA ASP A 75 -9.78 1.44 -7.09
C ASP A 75 -9.22 0.18 -7.77
N LYS A 76 -7.89 0.01 -7.81
CA LYS A 76 -7.24 -1.09 -8.56
C LYS A 76 -6.64 -2.17 -7.68
N ILE A 77 -6.56 -1.97 -6.37
CA ILE A 77 -5.90 -2.92 -5.46
C ILE A 77 -6.68 -3.07 -4.15
N LEU A 78 -6.81 -1.99 -3.37
CA LEU A 78 -7.26 -2.10 -1.99
C LEU A 78 -8.75 -2.41 -1.88
N VAL A 79 -9.59 -1.88 -2.78
CA VAL A 79 -11.04 -2.15 -2.74
C VAL A 79 -11.34 -3.64 -2.86
N GLU A 80 -10.62 -4.36 -3.73
CA GLU A 80 -10.75 -5.80 -3.90
C GLU A 80 -10.15 -6.57 -2.72
N GLN A 81 -8.95 -6.18 -2.27
CA GLN A 81 -8.26 -6.88 -1.20
C GLN A 81 -8.87 -6.66 0.21
N LEU A 82 -9.72 -5.65 0.36
CA LEU A 82 -10.51 -5.38 1.57
C LEU A 82 -11.97 -5.81 1.45
N ASP A 83 -12.37 -6.39 0.32
CA ASP A 83 -13.68 -7.02 0.15
C ASP A 83 -13.60 -8.49 0.58
N ALA A 84 -14.37 -8.86 1.60
CA ALA A 84 -14.43 -10.23 2.13
C ALA A 84 -14.91 -11.25 1.10
N SER A 85 -15.61 -10.82 0.06
CA SER A 85 -16.13 -11.68 -1.01
C SER A 85 -15.13 -11.91 -2.14
N HIS A 86 -14.02 -11.16 -2.19
CA HIS A 86 -13.00 -11.29 -3.23
C HIS A 86 -12.30 -12.66 -3.18
N ARG A 87 -12.09 -13.25 -4.36
CA ARG A 87 -11.53 -14.59 -4.57
C ARG A 87 -10.30 -14.52 -5.47
N PRO A 88 -9.32 -15.43 -5.33
CA PRO A 88 -9.33 -16.61 -4.46
C PRO A 88 -9.01 -16.32 -2.98
N CYS A 89 -8.48 -15.15 -2.66
CA CYS A 89 -8.11 -14.75 -1.29
C CYS A 89 -8.10 -13.22 -1.15
N ASN A 90 -8.24 -12.73 0.08
CA ASN A 90 -8.22 -11.30 0.44
C ASN A 90 -7.65 -11.11 1.87
N PHE A 91 -7.46 -9.86 2.32
CA PHE A 91 -6.89 -9.60 3.64
C PHE A 91 -7.89 -9.72 4.80
N VAL A 92 -9.20 -9.73 4.57
CA VAL A 92 -10.20 -9.61 5.64
C VAL A 92 -10.06 -10.71 6.69
N GLU A 93 -9.79 -11.95 6.28
CA GLU A 93 -9.57 -13.09 7.18
C GLU A 93 -8.31 -12.97 8.05
N HIS A 94 -7.35 -12.13 7.64
CA HIS A 94 -6.11 -11.90 8.36
C HIS A 94 -6.19 -10.73 9.36
N LEU A 95 -7.17 -9.84 9.18
CA LEU A 95 -7.35 -8.63 10.01
C LEU A 95 -8.36 -8.83 11.14
N SER A 96 -9.25 -9.82 11.04
CA SER A 96 -10.35 -10.06 11.98
C SER A 96 -9.97 -10.82 13.26
N LYS A 97 -8.72 -11.26 13.43
CA LYS A 97 -8.30 -12.09 14.58
C LYS A 97 -8.13 -11.34 15.92
N ILE A 98 -8.71 -10.16 16.06
CA ILE A 98 -8.80 -9.46 17.35
C ILE A 98 -10.22 -9.66 17.86
N TYR A 99 -10.46 -10.79 18.52
CA TYR A 99 -11.41 -11.05 19.62
C TYR A 99 -11.49 -12.58 19.78
N GLY A 100 -10.53 -13.11 20.55
CA GLY A 100 -10.58 -14.42 21.19
C GLY A 100 -10.34 -14.22 22.67
#